data_AF-A0A7V4QC86-F1
#
_entry.id   AF-A0A7V4QC86-F1
#
_cell.length_a   1.000
_cell.length_b   1.000
_cell.length_c   1.000
_cell.angle_alpha   90.00
_cell.angle_beta   90.00
_cell.angle_gamma   90.00
#
_symmetry.space_group_name_H-M   'P 1'
#
loop_
_entity.id
_entity.type
_entity.pdbx_description
1 polymer ?
#
loop_
_entity_poly.entity_id
_entity_poly.type
_entity_poly.pdbx_seq_one_letter_code
_entity_poly.pdbx_strand_id
1 'polypeptide(L)' 'YIKKSIDSLNEVLIKECFAVDLYKADENDKTYALTIRFVFQSNERTLEDEDMNNILSIVLNKLSDELGIGLKQ' A
#
# COMPACT_ATOMS: atom_id res chain seq x y z
N TYR A 1 7.30 8.99 5.79
CA TYR A 1 8.11 8.00 5.07
C TYR A 1 7.25 7.16 4.14
N ILE A 2 6.30 6.39 4.66
CA ILE A 2 5.37 5.53 3.88
C ILE A 2 4.64 6.28 2.74
N LYS A 3 4.00 7.42 3.05
CA LYS A 3 3.35 8.24 2.02
C LYS A 3 4.30 8.68 0.90
N LYS A 4 5.57 8.95 1.22
CA LYS A 4 6.57 9.41 0.25
C LYS A 4 7.06 8.26 -0.65
N SER A 5 7.21 7.05 -0.11
CA SER A 5 7.55 5.86 -0.90
C SER A 5 6.42 5.48 -1.87
N ILE A 6 5.16 5.67 -1.46
CA ILE A 6 3.97 5.47 -2.32
C ILE A 6 3.85 6.61 -3.35
N ASP A 7 4.05 7.86 -2.96
CA ASP A 7 4.03 9.00 -3.89
C ASP A 7 5.14 8.87 -4.95
N SER A 8 6.30 8.35 -4.55
CA SER A 8 7.42 8.07 -5.44
C SER A 8 7.16 6.92 -6.43
N LEU A 9 6.12 6.10 -6.24
CA LEU A 9 5.70 5.12 -7.24
C LEU A 9 5.12 5.80 -8.48
N ASN A 10 4.60 7.02 -8.34
CA ASN A 10 3.99 7.81 -9.42
C ASN A 10 3.03 6.99 -10.30
N GLU A 11 2.36 6.03 -9.67
CA GLU A 11 1.41 5.14 -10.31
C GLU A 11 0.18 5.96 -10.67
N VAL A 12 -0.05 6.16 -11.97
CA VAL A 12 -1.14 6.99 -12.52
C VAL A 12 -2.51 6.52 -12.05
N LEU A 13 -2.59 5.25 -11.64
CA LEU A 13 -3.79 4.58 -11.16
C LEU A 13 -4.08 4.87 -9.70
N ILE A 14 -3.08 5.25 -8.89
CA ILE A 14 -3.25 5.61 -7.48
C ILE A 14 -3.58 7.09 -7.42
N LYS A 15 -4.86 7.40 -7.18
CA LYS A 15 -5.30 8.77 -7.01
C LYS A 15 -4.90 9.31 -5.65
N GLU A 16 -5.19 8.53 -4.60
CA GLU A 16 -4.92 8.94 -3.22
C GLU A 16 -4.55 7.74 -2.34
N CYS A 17 -3.70 7.96 -1.34
CA CYS A 17 -3.41 6.98 -0.30
C CYS A 17 -3.46 7.63 1.08
N PHE A 18 -4.08 6.94 2.03
CA PHE A 18 -4.23 7.43 3.40
C PHE A 18 -3.90 6.33 4.40
N ALA A 19 -3.04 6.63 5.38
CA ALA A 19 -2.90 5.79 6.56
C ALA A 19 -4.16 5.95 7.41
N VAL A 20 -4.90 4.85 7.58
CA VAL A 20 -6.15 4.82 8.35
C VAL A 20 -5.85 4.59 9.81
N ASP A 21 -5.02 3.58 10.10
CA ASP A 21 -4.79 3.13 11.47
C ASP A 21 -3.39 2.52 11.64
N LEU A 22 -2.80 2.68 12.83
CA LEU A 22 -1.54 2.07 13.24
C LEU A 22 -1.76 1.43 14.60
N TYR A 23 -1.69 0.11 14.63
CA TYR A 23 -1.85 -0.66 15.86
C TYR A 23 -0.71 -1.67 16.00
N LYS A 24 -0.55 -2.20 17.21
CA LYS A 24 0.43 -3.25 17.46
C LYS A 24 -0.15 -4.58 16.98
N ALA A 25 0.55 -5.28 16.10
CA ALA A 25 0.05 -6.52 15.52
C ALA A 25 -0.11 -7.62 16.59
N ASP A 26 0.72 -7.58 17.62
CA ASP A 26 0.66 -8.44 18.79
C ASP A 26 1.11 -7.67 20.04
N GLU A 27 0.51 -7.94 21.20
CA GLU A 27 0.89 -7.27 22.45
C GLU A 27 2.33 -7.60 22.86
N ASN A 28 2.80 -8.82 22.58
CA ASN A 28 4.11 -9.31 22.97
C ASN A 28 5.19 -9.08 21.91
N ASP A 29 4.80 -8.82 20.67
CA ASP A 29 5.74 -8.63 19.56
C ASP A 29 6.02 -7.13 19.31
N LYS A 30 7.18 -6.79 18.76
CA LYS A 30 7.54 -5.41 18.36
C LYS A 30 7.02 -5.06 16.97
N THR A 31 6.14 -5.90 16.41
CA THR A 31 5.56 -5.73 15.10
C THR A 31 4.36 -4.80 15.15
N TYR A 32 4.36 -3.77 14.30
CA TYR A 32 3.26 -2.83 14.14
C TYR A 32 2.52 -3.15 12.84
N ALA A 33 1.19 -3.19 12.92
CA ALA A 33 0.31 -3.27 11.77
C ALA A 33 -0.18 -1.88 11.41
N LEU A 34 -0.08 -1.55 10.12
CA LEU A 34 -0.55 -0.29 9.58
C LEU A 34 -1.60 -0.56 8.52
N THR A 35 -2.79 -0.02 8.72
CA THR A 35 -3.87 -0.04 7.74
C THR A 35 -3.73 1.18 6.85
N ILE A 36 -3.55 0.94 5.54
CA ILE A 36 -3.51 2.00 4.53
C ILE A 36 -4.67 1.79 3.56
N ARG A 37 -5.42 2.85 3.29
CA ARG A 37 -6.46 2.88 2.27
C ARG A 37 -5.90 3.48 0.99
N PHE A 38 -5.98 2.71 -0.08
CA PHE A 38 -5.65 3.16 -1.43
C PHE A 38 -6.93 3.46 -2.20
N VAL A 39 -6.93 4.59 -2.90
CA VAL A 39 -7.98 5.01 -3.81
C VAL A 39 -7.42 4.91 -5.21
N PHE A 40 -7.84 3.88 -5.93
CA PHE A 40 -7.49 3.70 -7.33
C PHE A 40 -8.51 4.42 -8.21
N GLN A 41 -8.03 5.19 -9.18
CA GLN A 41 -8.88 5.80 -10.19
C GLN A 41 -8.18 5.79 -11.55
N SER A 42 -8.79 5.11 -12.51
CA SER A 42 -8.39 5.16 -13.91
C SER A 42 -9.21 6.18 -14.68
N ASN A 43 -8.56 6.97 -15.54
CA ASN A 43 -9.24 7.83 -16.52
C ASN A 43 -9.36 7.19 -17.91
N GLU A 44 -8.60 6.13 -18.21
CA GLU A 44 -8.56 5.51 -19.54
C GLU A 44 -9.44 4.26 -19.68
N ARG A 45 -9.61 3.46 -18.62
CA ARG A 45 -10.35 2.19 -18.67
C ARG A 45 -10.84 1.75 -17.30
N THR A 46 -11.85 0.89 -17.25
CA THR A 46 -12.21 0.16 -16.02
C THR A 46 -11.00 -0.68 -15.58
N LEU A 47 -10.63 -0.59 -14.31
CA LEU A 47 -9.57 -1.44 -13.74
C LEU A 47 -10.09 -2.86 -13.62
N GLU A 48 -9.38 -3.80 -14.22
CA GLU A 48 -9.63 -5.21 -13.99
C GLU A 48 -8.98 -5.64 -12.66
N ASP A 49 -9.47 -6.75 -12.09
CA ASP A 49 -8.93 -7.30 -10.83
C ASP A 49 -7.42 -7.57 -10.91
N GLU A 50 -6.91 -7.96 -12.09
CA GLU A 50 -5.48 -8.15 -12.33
C GLU A 50 -4.69 -6.84 -12.21
N ASP A 51 -5.18 -5.75 -12.81
CA ASP A 51 -4.54 -4.43 -12.67
C ASP A 51 -4.51 -4.03 -11.19
N MET A 52 -5.63 -4.15 -10.46
CA MET A 52 -5.68 -3.83 -9.03
C MET A 52 -4.70 -4.67 -8.20
N ASN A 53 -4.63 -5.98 -8.42
CA ASN A 53 -3.69 -6.87 -7.73
C ASN A 53 -2.23 -6.55 -8.05
N ASN A 54 -1.95 -6.16 -9.29
CA ASN A 54 -0.60 -5.82 -9.71
C ASN A 54 -0.14 -4.53 -9.04
N ILE A 55 -0.99 -3.49 -9.00
CA ILE A 55 -0.68 -2.22 -8.32
C ILE A 55 -0.50 -2.45 -6.82
N LEU A 56 -1.39 -3.24 -6.20
CA LEU A 56 -1.24 -3.64 -4.80
C LEU A 56 0.11 -4.33 -4.59
N SER A 57 0.46 -5.33 -5.40
CA SER A 57 1.73 -6.03 -5.29
C SER A 57 2.93 -5.11 -5.45
N ILE A 58 2.87 -4.14 -6.36
CA ILE A 58 3.94 -3.15 -6.58
C ILE A 58 4.11 -2.26 -5.34
N VAL A 59 3.00 -1.70 -4.83
CA VAL A 59 3.00 -0.87 -3.63
C VAL A 59 3.52 -1.64 -2.42
N LEU A 60 3.03 -2.86 -2.25
CA LEU A 60 3.38 -3.73 -1.13
C LEU A 60 4.86 -4.16 -1.22
N ASN A 61 5.37 -4.48 -2.40
CA ASN A 61 6.80 -4.76 -2.60
C ASN A 61 7.65 -3.53 -2.28
N LYS A 62 7.27 -2.35 -2.77
CA LYS A 62 8.00 -1.10 -2.49
C LYS A 62 8.07 -0.81 -0.99
N LEU A 63 6.94 -0.98 -0.30
CA LEU A 63 6.88 -0.81 1.15
C LEU A 63 7.71 -1.88 1.87
N SER A 64 7.66 -3.13 1.43
CA SER A 64 8.46 -4.21 2.00
C SER A 64 9.95 -3.98 1.81
N ASP A 65 10.39 -3.51 0.63
CA ASP A 65 11.78 -3.23 0.30
C ASP A 65 12.34 -2.03 1.09
N GLU A 66 11.56 -0.95 1.19
CA GLU A 66 11.99 0.27 1.88
C GLU A 66 11.88 0.21 3.41
N LEU A 67 10.90 -0.53 3.94
CA LEU A 67 10.57 -0.52 5.37
C LEU A 67 10.74 -1.88 6.04
N GLY A 68 11.02 -2.96 5.29
CA GLY A 68 11.20 -4.30 5.82
C GLY A 68 9.95 -4.91 6.46
N ILE A 69 8.76 -4.49 6.02
CA ILE A 69 7.47 -4.93 6.61
C ILE A 69 7.06 -6.27 6.01
N GLY A 70 6.74 -7.25 6.86
CA GLY A 70 6.16 -8.52 6.44
C GLY A 70 4.66 -8.38 6.17
N LEU A 71 4.21 -8.85 5.01
CA LEU A 71 2.80 -8.74 4.62
C LEU A 71 1.91 -9.82 5.23
N LYS A 72 0.67 -9.44 5.54
CA LYS A 72 -0.45 -10.35 5.81
C LYS A 72 -1.64 -9.91 4.95
N GLN A 73 -2.02 -10.74 3.98
CA GLN A 73 -3.26 -10.61 3.19
C GLN A 73 -4.37 -11.44 3.82
#